data_AF-A0A067MPF1-F1
#
_entry.id   AF-A0A067MPF1-F1
#
_cell.length_a   1.000
_cell.length_b   1.000
_cell.length_c   1.000
_cell.angle_alpha   90.00
_cell.angle_beta   90.00
_cell.angle_gamma   90.00
#
_symmetry.space_group_name_H-M   'P 1'
#
loop_
_entity.id
_entity.type
_entity.pdbx_description
1 polymer ?
#
loop_
_entity_poly.entity_id
_entity_poly.type
_entity_poly.pdbx_seq_one_letter_code
_entity_poly.pdbx_strand_id
1 'polypeptide(L)'
;MESPRPDFDPSKALRYLGLAADYTPSPSERPLDFLALHLSQLPPQILTDFSTVLSPRKRSKLPGIRNRRLKYALTQPAELSWVEGRTKEPLLWEGGERKGEESANAEKSWAETEFMGGVKGSVGKIGTLLAEYEEEREAEAFRTSRREKAAAAAETEEEVETDSDEEDEEELLPEEPESPEEVRATFERLLRERFIAGLLQDIDYDKVDYDDQWDPDDRDDEDRWFDEEEES
;
A
#
# COMPACT_ATOMS: atom_id res chain seq x y z
N MET A 1 0.97 23.53 -11.49
CA MET A 1 2.19 24.27 -11.09
C MET A 1 2.60 23.67 -9.76
N GLU A 2 3.56 22.75 -9.76
CA GLU A 2 4.11 22.22 -8.51
C GLU A 2 4.96 23.31 -7.86
N SER A 3 4.59 23.72 -6.65
CA SER A 3 5.45 24.55 -5.81
C SER A 3 6.75 23.79 -5.54
N PRO A 4 7.92 24.46 -5.55
CA PRO A 4 9.18 23.81 -5.20
C PRO A 4 9.07 23.22 -3.79
N ARG A 5 9.38 21.93 -3.65
CA ARG A 5 9.46 21.30 -2.33
C ARG A 5 10.53 22.04 -1.52
N PRO A 6 10.25 22.44 -0.27
CA PRO A 6 11.26 23.08 0.56
C PRO A 6 12.44 22.14 0.77
N ASP A 7 13.66 22.64 0.61
CA ASP A 7 14.88 21.87 0.88
C ASP A 7 14.93 21.47 2.36
N PHE A 8 15.40 20.24 2.62
CA PHE A 8 15.59 19.72 3.96
C PHE A 8 16.66 20.52 4.72
N ASP A 9 16.29 21.18 5.82
CA ASP A 9 17.23 21.87 6.71
C ASP A 9 17.44 21.08 8.01
N PRO A 10 18.54 20.29 8.12
CA PRO A 10 18.84 19.51 9.31
C PRO A 10 19.05 20.38 10.57
N SER A 11 19.41 21.66 10.38
CA SER A 11 19.71 22.58 11.47
C SER A 11 18.48 22.87 12.33
N LYS A 12 17.26 22.80 11.76
CA LYS A 12 16.03 23.04 12.52
C LYS A 12 15.84 22.01 13.63
N ALA A 13 16.00 20.72 13.30
CA ALA A 13 15.88 19.64 14.26
C ALA A 13 16.95 19.72 15.35
N LEU A 14 18.21 19.96 14.95
CA LEU A 14 19.31 20.09 15.91
C LEU A 14 19.12 21.30 16.86
N ARG A 15 18.76 22.46 16.31
CA ARG A 15 18.50 23.68 17.11
C ARG A 15 17.34 23.50 18.07
N TYR A 16 16.26 22.84 17.63
CA TYR A 16 15.10 22.58 18.48
C TYR A 16 15.46 21.70 19.68
N LEU A 17 16.22 20.63 19.45
CA LEU A 17 16.67 19.71 20.51
C LEU A 17 17.87 20.26 21.32
N GLY A 18 18.43 21.41 20.94
CA GLY A 18 19.63 21.97 21.56
C GLY A 18 20.90 21.13 21.33
N LEU A 19 20.94 20.34 20.26
CA LEU A 19 22.05 19.46 19.92
C LEU A 19 23.13 20.23 19.13
N ALA A 20 24.37 19.76 19.23
CA ALA A 20 25.49 20.31 18.47
C ALA A 20 25.39 19.97 16.97
N ALA A 21 26.07 20.75 16.13
CA ALA A 21 26.04 20.56 14.67
C ALA A 21 26.71 19.26 14.21
N ASP A 22 27.62 18.70 15.02
CA ASP A 22 28.34 17.45 14.82
C ASP A 22 27.69 16.25 15.53
N TYR A 23 26.44 16.40 16.00
CA TYR A 23 25.71 15.33 16.68
C TYR A 23 25.54 14.09 15.78
N THR A 24 25.75 12.92 16.39
CA THR A 24 25.61 11.62 15.72
C THR A 24 24.55 10.78 16.46
N PRO A 25 23.56 10.18 15.77
CA PRO A 25 23.35 10.18 14.32
C PRO A 25 22.96 11.54 13.75
N SER A 26 23.46 11.88 12.56
CA SER A 26 23.14 13.14 11.89
C SER A 26 21.75 13.08 11.22
N PRO A 27 20.90 14.11 11.35
CA PRO A 27 19.60 14.15 10.69
C PRO A 27 19.66 14.20 9.16
N SER A 28 20.79 14.58 8.55
CA SER A 28 20.96 14.57 7.08
C SER A 28 21.58 13.28 6.56
N GLU A 29 22.57 12.72 7.25
CA GLU A 29 23.29 11.53 6.79
C GLU A 29 22.63 10.23 7.24
N ARG A 30 22.09 10.23 8.47
CA ARG A 30 21.42 9.07 9.09
C ARG A 30 20.04 9.50 9.65
N PRO A 31 19.13 10.02 8.79
CA PRO A 31 17.84 10.56 9.23
C PRO A 31 16.98 9.53 9.96
N LEU A 32 17.03 8.25 9.54
CA LEU A 32 16.25 7.18 10.15
C LEU A 32 16.72 6.90 11.59
N ASP A 33 18.02 6.78 11.80
CA ASP A 33 18.58 6.54 13.14
C ASP A 33 18.38 7.75 14.05
N PHE A 34 18.46 8.96 13.51
CA PHE A 34 18.14 10.18 14.25
C PHE A 34 16.68 10.21 14.70
N LEU A 35 15.74 9.92 13.79
CA LEU A 35 14.33 9.84 14.15
C LEU A 35 14.04 8.70 15.12
N ALA A 36 14.70 7.54 15.01
CA ALA A 36 14.51 6.45 15.97
C ALA A 36 14.77 6.87 17.43
N LEU A 37 15.67 7.83 17.64
CA LEU A 37 15.99 8.38 18.97
C LEU A 37 15.08 9.55 19.38
N HIS A 38 14.67 10.38 18.42
CA HIS A 38 14.10 11.71 18.69
C HIS A 38 12.70 11.95 18.15
N LEU A 39 12.03 10.91 17.59
CA LEU A 39 10.71 11.04 16.95
C LEU A 39 9.67 11.71 17.85
N SER A 40 9.60 11.30 19.13
CA SER A 40 8.61 11.80 20.10
C SER A 40 8.95 13.18 20.67
N GLN A 41 10.19 13.64 20.50
CA GLN A 41 10.64 14.93 21.03
C GLN A 41 10.41 16.07 20.04
N LEU A 42 10.32 15.74 18.75
CA LEU A 42 10.22 16.73 17.68
C LEU A 42 8.76 17.09 17.38
N PRO A 43 8.46 18.37 17.14
CA PRO A 43 7.12 18.81 16.76
C PRO A 43 6.80 18.41 15.31
N PRO A 44 5.51 18.24 14.95
CA PRO A 44 5.09 17.81 13.62
C PRO A 44 5.65 18.66 12.48
N GLN A 45 5.75 19.98 12.68
CA GLN A 45 6.29 20.94 11.70
C GLN A 45 7.76 20.67 11.32
N ILE A 46 8.56 20.14 12.25
CA ILE A 46 9.96 19.75 11.97
C ILE A 46 10.01 18.35 11.39
N LEU A 47 9.14 17.46 11.87
CA LEU A 47 9.05 16.09 11.40
C LEU A 47 8.67 16.01 9.91
N THR A 48 7.76 16.86 9.43
CA THR A 48 7.35 16.92 8.02
C THR A 48 8.50 17.23 7.06
N ASP A 49 9.54 17.93 7.51
CA ASP A 49 10.71 18.18 6.67
C ASP A 49 11.42 16.85 6.30
N PHE A 50 11.35 15.82 7.16
CA PHE A 50 11.96 14.52 6.89
C PHE A 50 11.29 13.74 5.75
N SER A 51 10.06 14.08 5.36
CA SER A 51 9.39 13.47 4.19
C SER A 51 10.12 13.72 2.87
N THR A 52 10.97 14.76 2.82
CA THR A 52 11.77 15.09 1.64
C THR A 52 12.97 14.17 1.47
N VAL A 53 13.47 13.57 2.56
CA VAL A 53 14.66 12.70 2.60
C VAL A 53 14.32 11.24 2.88
N LEU A 54 13.17 10.94 3.49
CA LEU A 54 12.71 9.60 3.81
C LEU A 54 11.38 9.28 3.12
N SER A 55 11.36 8.18 2.36
CA SER A 55 10.11 7.66 1.79
C SER A 55 9.20 7.08 2.88
N PRO A 56 7.87 7.02 2.66
CA PRO A 56 6.93 6.34 3.56
C PRO A 56 7.36 4.92 3.94
N ARG A 57 7.97 4.18 3.01
CA ARG A 57 8.52 2.84 3.23
C ARG A 57 9.74 2.83 4.15
N LYS A 58 10.66 3.79 4.01
CA LYS A 58 11.80 3.89 4.95
C LYS A 58 11.31 4.27 6.36
N ARG A 59 10.32 5.16 6.43
CA ARG A 59 9.68 5.58 7.69
C ARG A 59 8.98 4.44 8.42
N SER A 60 8.42 3.46 7.72
CA SER A 60 7.76 2.30 8.35
C SER A 60 8.71 1.39 9.15
N LYS A 61 10.04 1.55 9.00
CA LYS A 61 11.03 0.87 9.85
C LYS A 61 11.06 1.44 11.27
N LEU A 62 10.53 2.65 11.48
CA LEU A 62 10.43 3.26 12.80
C LEU A 62 9.20 2.68 13.53
N PRO A 63 9.37 2.03 14.70
CA PRO A 63 8.26 1.43 15.43
C PRO A 63 7.15 2.41 15.77
N GLY A 64 7.49 3.64 16.18
CA GLY A 64 6.51 4.69 16.46
C GLY A 64 5.62 5.00 15.26
N ILE A 65 6.20 5.19 14.08
CA ILE A 65 5.44 5.44 12.84
C ILE A 65 4.57 4.23 12.47
N ARG A 66 5.12 3.01 12.55
CA ARG A 66 4.38 1.79 12.25
C ARG A 66 3.17 1.63 13.17
N ASN A 67 3.32 1.94 14.46
CA ASN A 67 2.23 1.89 15.45
C ASN A 67 1.16 2.94 15.17
N ARG A 68 1.56 4.18 14.83
CA ARG A 68 0.62 5.25 14.43
C ARG A 68 -0.22 4.82 13.23
N ARG A 69 0.41 4.28 12.19
CA ARG A 69 -0.27 3.75 11.00
C ARG A 69 -1.21 2.60 11.32
N LEU A 70 -0.78 1.67 12.18
CA LEU A 70 -1.62 0.55 12.60
C LEU A 70 -2.90 1.06 13.27
N LYS A 71 -2.78 2.00 14.21
CA LYS A 71 -3.95 2.59 14.89
C LYS A 71 -4.86 3.35 13.93
N TYR A 72 -4.30 4.18 13.05
CA TYR A 72 -5.08 4.85 12.01
C TYR A 72 -5.84 3.83 11.14
N ALA A 73 -5.18 2.77 10.68
CA ALA A 73 -5.81 1.73 9.87
C ALA A 73 -6.96 1.00 10.61
N LEU A 74 -6.86 0.83 11.94
CA LEU A 74 -7.91 0.24 12.77
C LEU A 74 -9.17 1.12 12.87
N THR A 75 -9.06 2.44 12.64
CA THR A 75 -10.22 3.34 12.58
C THR A 75 -11.06 3.20 11.31
N GLN A 76 -10.62 2.36 10.37
CA GLN A 76 -11.27 2.11 9.08
C GLN A 76 -11.51 3.39 8.26
N PRO A 77 -10.44 4.15 7.94
CA PRO A 77 -10.57 5.37 7.15
C PRO A 77 -11.10 5.06 5.74
N ALA A 78 -11.87 5.99 5.17
CA ALA A 78 -12.47 5.83 3.84
C ALA A 78 -11.43 5.55 2.74
N GLU A 79 -10.23 6.12 2.88
CA GLU A 79 -9.09 5.91 1.96
C GLU A 79 -8.59 4.46 1.92
N LEU A 80 -8.81 3.69 2.99
CA LEU A 80 -8.48 2.27 3.08
C LEU A 80 -9.72 1.37 2.96
N SER A 81 -10.82 1.92 2.43
CA SER A 81 -12.05 1.16 2.19
C SER A 81 -11.98 0.38 0.88
N TRP A 82 -12.81 -0.66 0.78
CA TRP A 82 -13.04 -1.41 -0.46
C TRP A 82 -13.31 -0.54 -1.70
N VAL A 83 -14.14 0.51 -1.55
CA VAL A 83 -14.59 1.33 -2.68
C VAL A 83 -13.45 2.16 -3.25
N GLU A 84 -12.71 2.85 -2.38
CA GLU A 84 -11.57 3.66 -2.81
C GLU A 84 -10.37 2.80 -3.21
N GLY A 85 -10.10 1.75 -2.44
CA GLY A 85 -8.98 0.84 -2.65
C GLY A 85 -9.03 0.16 -4.01
N ARG A 86 -10.19 -0.30 -4.47
CA ARG A 86 -10.31 -0.91 -5.81
C ARG A 86 -9.93 0.04 -6.94
N THR A 87 -10.20 1.33 -6.76
CA THR A 87 -9.90 2.34 -7.78
C THR A 87 -8.41 2.66 -7.80
N LYS A 88 -7.79 2.77 -6.62
CA LYS A 88 -6.37 3.16 -6.47
C LYS A 88 -5.40 1.99 -6.63
N GLU A 89 -5.80 0.80 -6.19
CA GLU A 89 -4.96 -0.41 -6.16
C GLU A 89 -5.65 -1.60 -6.86
N PRO A 90 -5.98 -1.49 -8.17
CA PRO A 90 -6.70 -2.53 -8.91
C PRO A 90 -5.90 -3.83 -9.08
N LEU A 91 -4.59 -3.81 -8.79
CA LEU A 91 -3.74 -5.00 -8.83
C LEU A 91 -3.83 -5.84 -7.55
N LEU A 92 -4.32 -5.30 -6.42
CA LEU A 92 -4.44 -6.05 -5.16
C LEU A 92 -5.71 -6.91 -5.10
N TRP A 93 -6.65 -6.69 -6.03
CA TRP A 93 -7.84 -7.49 -6.22
C TRP A 93 -7.60 -8.44 -7.40
N GLU A 94 -7.18 -9.67 -7.10
CA GLU A 94 -6.97 -10.75 -8.08
C GLU A 94 -8.05 -11.87 -7.98
N GLY A 95 -8.91 -11.88 -6.96
CA GLY A 95 -9.66 -13.09 -6.57
C GLY A 95 -11.11 -13.29 -7.05
N GLY A 96 -11.78 -12.32 -7.67
CA GLY A 96 -13.26 -12.43 -7.86
C GLY A 96 -13.80 -12.27 -9.28
N GLU A 97 -13.07 -11.58 -10.17
CA GLU A 97 -13.51 -11.33 -11.54
C GLU A 97 -12.42 -11.84 -12.47
N ARG A 98 -12.77 -12.76 -13.38
CA ARG A 98 -11.90 -13.05 -14.53
C ARG A 98 -11.70 -11.73 -15.26
N LYS A 99 -10.53 -11.12 -15.12
CA LYS A 99 -10.21 -9.87 -15.83
C LYS A 99 -10.30 -10.15 -17.32
N GLY A 100 -11.08 -9.32 -18.00
CA GLY A 100 -11.47 -9.57 -19.38
C GLY A 100 -12.82 -10.22 -19.58
N GLU A 101 -13.53 -10.72 -18.57
CA GLU A 101 -14.84 -11.36 -18.78
C GLU A 101 -15.92 -10.38 -19.26
N GLU A 102 -15.94 -9.15 -18.72
CA GLU A 102 -16.88 -8.12 -19.19
C GLU A 102 -16.53 -7.64 -20.60
N SER A 103 -15.24 -7.44 -20.89
CA SER A 103 -14.74 -7.06 -22.22
C SER A 103 -14.95 -8.18 -23.25
N ALA A 104 -14.69 -9.44 -22.86
CA ALA A 104 -14.93 -10.64 -23.65
C ALA A 104 -16.42 -10.85 -23.94
N ASN A 105 -17.29 -10.61 -22.96
CA ASN A 105 -18.74 -10.65 -23.16
C ASN A 105 -19.22 -9.52 -24.08
N ALA A 106 -18.65 -8.32 -23.95
CA ALA A 106 -18.94 -7.21 -24.85
C ALA A 106 -18.48 -7.50 -26.28
N GLU A 107 -17.29 -8.06 -26.45
CA GLU A 107 -16.71 -8.45 -27.75
C GLU A 107 -17.50 -9.59 -28.38
N LYS A 108 -17.90 -10.59 -27.60
CA LYS A 108 -18.80 -11.67 -28.03
C LYS A 108 -20.13 -11.11 -28.49
N SER A 109 -20.74 -10.22 -27.70
CA SER A 109 -22.02 -9.60 -28.03
C SER A 109 -21.92 -8.77 -29.31
N TRP A 110 -20.85 -7.99 -29.46
CA TRP A 110 -20.57 -7.24 -30.69
C TRP A 110 -20.41 -8.17 -31.90
N ALA A 111 -19.64 -9.25 -31.74
CA ALA A 111 -19.45 -10.24 -32.79
C ALA A 111 -20.78 -10.91 -33.18
N GLU A 112 -21.65 -11.22 -32.23
CA GLU A 112 -22.93 -11.88 -32.51
C GLU A 112 -23.99 -10.95 -33.12
N THR A 113 -23.92 -9.64 -32.85
CA THR A 113 -24.98 -8.67 -33.22
C THR A 113 -24.60 -7.74 -34.36
N GLU A 114 -23.37 -7.22 -34.40
CA GLU A 114 -22.94 -6.20 -35.36
C GLU A 114 -22.02 -6.76 -36.45
N PHE A 115 -21.21 -7.78 -36.13
CA PHE A 115 -20.25 -8.33 -37.09
C PHE A 115 -20.95 -8.99 -38.28
N MET A 116 -20.60 -8.53 -39.49
CA MET A 116 -21.23 -8.91 -40.76
C MET A 116 -22.78 -8.82 -40.76
N GLY A 117 -23.35 -7.85 -40.02
CA GLY A 117 -24.79 -7.61 -39.99
C GLY A 117 -25.61 -8.72 -39.32
N GLY A 118 -25.02 -9.47 -38.39
CA GLY A 118 -25.74 -10.44 -37.55
C GLY A 118 -26.09 -11.76 -38.24
N VAL A 119 -25.36 -12.15 -39.30
CA VAL A 119 -25.57 -13.42 -39.99
C VAL A 119 -25.14 -14.58 -39.08
N LYS A 120 -26.11 -15.27 -38.45
CA LYS A 120 -25.98 -16.28 -37.37
C LYS A 120 -25.21 -17.58 -37.68
N GLY A 121 -24.38 -17.61 -38.73
CA GLY A 121 -23.57 -18.77 -39.11
C GLY A 121 -22.32 -18.95 -38.24
N SER A 122 -21.14 -19.03 -38.87
CA SER A 122 -19.82 -19.18 -38.22
C SER A 122 -19.46 -18.09 -37.18
N VAL A 123 -20.30 -17.07 -37.05
CA VAL A 123 -20.09 -15.87 -36.24
C VAL A 123 -20.11 -16.17 -34.73
N GLY A 124 -20.89 -17.16 -34.27
CA GLY A 124 -20.85 -17.55 -32.84
C GLY A 124 -19.52 -18.17 -32.41
N LYS A 125 -18.86 -18.91 -33.31
CA LYS A 125 -17.50 -19.45 -33.04
C LYS A 125 -16.45 -18.35 -33.04
N ILE A 126 -16.62 -17.36 -33.92
CA ILE A 126 -15.73 -16.19 -33.99
C ILE A 126 -15.93 -15.31 -32.75
N GLY A 127 -17.16 -15.08 -32.30
CA GLY A 127 -17.43 -14.33 -31.07
C GLY A 127 -16.88 -15.00 -29.82
N THR A 128 -16.94 -16.33 -29.75
CA THR A 128 -16.30 -17.08 -28.65
C THR A 128 -14.78 -16.95 -28.70
N LEU A 129 -14.18 -17.07 -29.88
CA LEU A 129 -12.72 -16.96 -30.05
C LEU A 129 -12.21 -15.52 -29.81
N LEU A 130 -12.98 -14.50 -30.18
CA LEU A 130 -12.68 -13.10 -29.88
C LEU A 130 -12.80 -12.81 -28.39
N ALA A 131 -13.82 -13.37 -27.72
CA ALA A 131 -13.96 -13.29 -26.28
C ALA A 131 -12.74 -13.88 -25.55
N GLU A 132 -12.32 -15.08 -25.93
CA GLU A 132 -11.12 -15.73 -25.37
C GLU A 132 -9.84 -14.91 -25.62
N TYR A 133 -9.69 -14.34 -26.83
CA TYR A 133 -8.52 -13.52 -27.17
C TYR A 133 -8.50 -12.18 -26.44
N GLU A 134 -9.68 -11.59 -26.20
CA GLU A 134 -9.84 -10.35 -25.45
C GLU A 134 -9.50 -10.55 -23.97
N GLU A 135 -10.00 -11.65 -23.39
CA GLU A 135 -9.65 -12.07 -22.03
C GLU A 135 -8.13 -12.31 -21.89
N GLU A 136 -7.52 -12.99 -22.86
CA GLU A 136 -6.07 -13.23 -22.89
C GLU A 136 -5.27 -11.91 -23.00
N ARG A 137 -5.75 -10.96 -23.81
CA ARG A 137 -5.12 -9.65 -24.00
C ARG A 137 -5.14 -8.80 -22.74
N GLU A 138 -6.27 -8.74 -22.05
CA GLU A 138 -6.37 -8.02 -20.78
C GLU A 138 -5.54 -8.70 -19.69
N ALA A 139 -5.54 -10.04 -19.65
CA ALA A 139 -4.70 -10.80 -18.74
C ALA A 139 -3.19 -10.56 -18.99
N GLU A 140 -2.76 -10.47 -20.25
CA GLU A 140 -1.37 -10.17 -20.60
C GLU A 140 -0.97 -8.73 -20.22
N ALA A 141 -1.82 -7.73 -20.53
CA ALA A 141 -1.57 -6.35 -20.12
C ALA A 141 -1.45 -6.20 -18.60
N PHE A 142 -2.27 -6.95 -17.85
CA PHE A 142 -2.20 -7.02 -16.40
C PHE A 142 -0.87 -7.64 -15.92
N ARG A 143 -0.44 -8.75 -16.50
CA ARG A 143 0.87 -9.37 -16.20
C ARG A 143 2.02 -8.41 -16.49
N THR A 144 1.98 -7.68 -17.60
CA THR A 144 3.00 -6.69 -17.96
C THR A 144 3.00 -5.52 -16.98
N SER A 145 1.83 -4.97 -16.62
CA SER A 145 1.72 -3.93 -15.60
C SER A 145 2.26 -4.38 -14.24
N ARG A 146 2.00 -5.63 -13.84
CA ARG A 146 2.56 -6.23 -12.62
C ARG A 146 4.09 -6.32 -12.68
N ARG A 147 4.64 -6.76 -13.82
CA ARG A 147 6.10 -6.79 -14.03
C ARG A 147 6.72 -5.40 -14.01
N GLU A 148 6.07 -4.41 -14.63
CA GLU A 148 6.53 -3.03 -14.64
C GLU A 148 6.50 -2.41 -13.24
N LYS A 149 5.43 -2.61 -12.47
CA LYS A 149 5.37 -2.14 -11.08
C LYS A 149 6.39 -2.83 -10.18
N ALA A 150 6.62 -4.13 -10.37
CA ALA A 150 7.66 -4.87 -9.65
C ALA A 150 9.06 -4.38 -10.04
N ALA A 151 9.32 -4.14 -11.32
CA ALA A 151 10.58 -3.59 -11.82
C ALA A 151 10.83 -2.16 -11.31
N ALA A 152 9.83 -1.29 -11.31
CA ALA A 152 9.93 0.06 -10.76
C ALA A 152 10.17 0.06 -9.24
N ALA A 153 9.57 -0.90 -8.53
CA ALA A 153 9.86 -1.10 -7.11
C ALA A 153 11.30 -1.57 -6.88
N ALA A 154 11.82 -2.49 -7.71
CA ALA A 154 13.18 -3.00 -7.62
C ALA A 154 14.26 -1.99 -8.08
N GLU A 155 13.99 -1.15 -9.08
CA GLU A 155 14.92 -0.11 -9.55
C GLU A 155 15.14 0.98 -8.48
N THR A 156 14.20 1.13 -7.54
CA THR A 156 14.34 2.05 -6.40
C THR A 156 15.12 1.42 -5.23
N GLU A 157 15.56 0.16 -5.35
CA GLU A 157 16.22 -0.64 -4.31
C GLU A 157 17.64 -1.06 -4.69
N GLU A 158 18.61 -0.14 -4.58
CA GLU A 158 19.94 -0.58 -4.12
C GLU A 158 19.89 -0.64 -2.59
N GLU A 159 20.09 -1.84 -2.01
CA GLU A 159 20.09 -2.21 -0.59
C GLU A 159 18.74 -2.64 0.06
N VAL A 160 18.19 -3.77 -0.37
CA VAL A 160 17.74 -4.84 0.56
C VAL A 160 17.91 -6.19 -0.12
N GLU A 161 18.79 -7.06 0.41
CA GLU A 161 18.79 -8.50 0.08
C GLU A 161 17.45 -9.09 0.51
N THR A 162 16.56 -9.32 -0.46
CA THR A 162 15.48 -10.28 -0.30
C THR A 162 16.01 -11.64 -0.73
N ASP A 163 16.46 -12.43 0.23
CA ASP A 163 16.52 -13.88 0.11
C ASP A 163 15.09 -14.38 -0.10
N SER A 164 14.75 -14.61 -1.36
CA SER A 164 13.48 -15.21 -1.78
C SER A 164 13.81 -16.10 -2.96
N ASP A 165 14.52 -17.19 -2.67
CA ASP A 165 14.70 -18.30 -3.59
C ASP A 165 13.94 -19.53 -3.08
N GLU A 166 13.35 -20.21 -4.07
CA GLU A 166 12.92 -21.62 -4.07
C GLU A 166 11.50 -21.97 -3.59
N GLU A 167 10.62 -22.07 -4.61
CA GLU A 167 9.86 -23.28 -4.97
C GLU A 167 8.92 -23.90 -3.92
N ASP A 168 7.63 -23.55 -4.01
CA ASP A 168 6.55 -24.52 -3.79
C ASP A 168 5.60 -24.49 -5.00
N GLU A 169 5.90 -25.36 -5.97
CA GLU A 169 5.00 -25.80 -7.03
C GLU A 169 3.98 -26.79 -6.41
N GLU A 170 3.22 -26.35 -5.40
CA GLU A 170 2.12 -27.14 -4.86
C GLU A 170 0.97 -27.13 -5.89
N GLU A 171 0.55 -28.33 -6.30
CA GLU A 171 -0.61 -28.57 -7.14
C GLU A 171 -1.81 -27.75 -6.63
N LEU A 172 -2.15 -26.68 -7.35
CA LEU A 172 -3.35 -25.86 -7.16
C LEU A 172 -4.59 -26.76 -7.29
N LEU A 173 -5.02 -27.34 -6.17
CA LEU A 173 -6.38 -27.84 -6.02
C LEU A 173 -7.33 -26.68 -6.33
N PRO A 174 -8.46 -26.92 -7.01
CA PRO A 174 -9.43 -25.87 -7.27
C PRO A 174 -9.96 -25.37 -5.92
N GLU A 175 -9.47 -24.21 -5.48
CA GLU A 175 -10.02 -23.48 -4.35
C GLU A 175 -11.50 -23.26 -4.60
N GLU A 176 -12.33 -23.60 -3.62
CA GLU A 176 -13.75 -23.27 -3.66
C GLU A 176 -13.88 -21.76 -3.92
N PRO A 177 -14.83 -21.32 -4.77
CA PRO A 177 -14.97 -19.91 -5.08
C PRO A 177 -15.22 -19.14 -3.78
N GLU A 178 -14.25 -18.36 -3.35
CA GLU A 178 -14.34 -17.49 -2.17
C GLU A 178 -15.63 -16.67 -2.27
N SER A 179 -16.36 -16.57 -1.16
CA SER A 179 -17.55 -15.72 -1.13
C SER A 179 -17.15 -14.27 -1.37
N PRO A 180 -18.00 -13.44 -2.01
CA PRO A 180 -17.65 -12.05 -2.31
C PRO A 180 -17.32 -11.22 -1.06
N GLU A 181 -17.78 -11.65 0.11
CA GLU A 181 -17.44 -11.04 1.41
C GLU A 181 -16.03 -11.41 1.87
N GLU A 182 -15.59 -12.65 1.66
CA GLU A 182 -14.24 -13.11 1.98
C GLU A 182 -13.19 -12.44 1.11
N VAL A 183 -13.42 -12.38 -0.21
CA VAL A 183 -12.46 -11.69 -1.10
C VAL A 183 -12.34 -10.22 -0.70
N ARG A 184 -13.46 -9.57 -0.35
CA ARG A 184 -13.45 -8.18 0.12
C ARG A 184 -12.66 -8.02 1.42
N ALA A 185 -12.85 -8.91 2.38
CA ALA A 185 -12.13 -8.88 3.65
C ALA A 185 -10.62 -9.08 3.44
N THR A 186 -10.24 -10.02 2.56
CA THR A 186 -8.84 -10.26 2.18
C THR A 186 -8.23 -9.03 1.51
N PHE A 187 -8.94 -8.38 0.60
CA PHE A 187 -8.50 -7.16 -0.04
C PHE A 187 -8.28 -6.01 0.96
N GLU A 188 -9.28 -5.74 1.81
CA GLU A 188 -9.17 -4.67 2.82
C GLU A 188 -8.01 -4.95 3.80
N ARG A 189 -7.76 -6.22 4.15
CA ARG A 189 -6.60 -6.62 4.94
C ARG A 189 -5.28 -6.30 4.23
N LEU A 190 -5.11 -6.73 2.97
CA LEU A 190 -3.90 -6.47 2.18
C LEU A 190 -3.66 -4.96 1.99
N LEU A 191 -4.73 -4.20 1.77
CA LEU A 191 -4.65 -2.75 1.64
C LEU A 191 -4.10 -2.11 2.93
N ARG A 192 -4.59 -2.53 4.10
CA ARG A 192 -4.07 -2.06 5.41
C ARG A 192 -2.61 -2.47 5.62
N GLU A 193 -2.24 -3.70 5.29
CA GLU A 193 -0.86 -4.18 5.41
C GLU A 193 0.11 -3.34 4.56
N ARG A 194 -0.25 -3.05 3.30
CA ARG A 194 0.55 -2.19 2.42
C ARG A 194 0.60 -0.74 2.88
N PHE A 195 -0.50 -0.21 3.43
CA PHE A 195 -0.49 1.10 4.07
C PHE A 195 0.52 1.15 5.22
N ILE A 196 0.47 0.19 6.14
CA ILE A 196 1.40 0.14 7.28
C ILE A 196 2.85 0.06 6.79
N ALA A 197 3.12 -0.73 5.74
CA ALA A 197 4.43 -0.84 5.12
C ALA A 197 4.86 0.40 4.30
N GLY A 198 3.99 1.39 4.08
CA GLY A 198 4.30 2.58 3.31
C GLY A 198 4.40 2.32 1.80
N LEU A 199 3.65 1.36 1.29
CA LEU A 199 3.71 0.88 -0.09
C LEU A 199 2.56 1.36 -0.98
N LEU A 200 1.51 1.95 -0.40
CA LEU A 200 0.42 2.53 -1.18
C LEU A 200 0.84 3.84 -1.80
N GLN A 201 0.48 4.02 -3.06
CA GLN A 201 0.66 5.27 -3.79
C GLN A 201 -0.53 6.21 -3.52
N ASP A 202 -0.34 7.51 -3.70
CA ASP A 202 -1.39 8.53 -3.58
C ASP A 202 -2.08 8.64 -2.20
N ILE A 203 -1.36 8.28 -1.14
CA ILE A 203 -1.77 8.54 0.26
C ILE A 203 -0.83 9.55 0.90
N ASP A 204 -1.41 10.48 1.64
CA ASP A 204 -0.68 11.45 2.43
C ASP A 204 -0.29 10.86 3.78
N TYR A 205 0.83 10.15 3.80
CA TYR A 205 1.37 9.52 5.01
C TYR A 205 1.75 10.52 6.10
N ASP A 206 2.04 11.78 5.76
CA ASP A 206 2.57 12.76 6.71
C ASP A 206 1.51 13.13 7.76
N LYS A 207 0.22 13.06 7.37
CA LYS A 207 -0.93 13.22 8.27
C LYS A 207 -1.03 12.16 9.35
N VAL A 208 -0.36 11.03 9.18
CA VAL A 208 -0.43 9.89 10.12
C VAL A 208 0.92 9.67 10.79
N ASP A 209 2.00 9.68 10.02
CA ASP A 209 3.36 9.41 10.47
C ASP A 209 3.82 10.39 11.55
N TYR A 210 3.38 11.65 11.47
CA TYR A 210 3.84 12.74 12.33
C TYR A 210 2.74 13.34 13.20
N ASP A 211 1.62 12.64 13.31
CA ASP A 211 0.49 13.00 14.14
C ASP A 211 0.56 12.23 15.46
N ASP A 212 0.75 12.97 16.54
CA ASP A 212 0.94 12.46 17.90
C ASP A 212 -0.35 11.93 18.51
N GLN A 213 -1.53 12.24 17.95
CA GLN A 213 -2.80 11.69 18.44
C GLN A 213 -2.88 10.16 18.33
N TRP A 214 -2.04 9.57 17.49
CA TRP A 214 -1.94 8.12 17.31
C TRP A 214 -0.90 7.47 18.23
N ASP A 215 -0.14 8.22 19.01
CA ASP A 215 0.74 7.65 20.03
C ASP A 215 -0.08 6.96 21.13
N PRO A 216 0.47 5.92 21.80
CA PRO A 216 -0.17 5.38 22.99
C PRO A 216 -0.23 6.47 24.07
N ASP A 217 -1.43 6.76 24.57
CA ASP A 217 -1.56 7.39 25.88
C ASP A 217 -1.16 6.30 26.89
N ASP A 218 0.06 6.40 27.43
CA ASP A 218 0.55 5.49 28.48
C ASP A 218 -0.37 5.48 29.73
N ARG A 219 -1.36 6.38 29.80
CA ARG A 219 -2.33 6.52 30.89
C ARG A 219 -3.32 5.36 30.95
N ASP A 220 -3.76 4.82 29.82
CA ASP A 220 -4.75 3.73 29.81
C ASP A 220 -4.14 2.40 30.29
N ASP A 221 -2.84 2.21 30.09
CA ASP A 221 -2.08 1.05 30.55
C ASP A 221 -1.67 1.19 32.02
N GLU A 222 -1.40 2.42 32.50
CA GLU A 222 -1.21 2.71 33.93
C GLU A 222 -2.51 2.47 34.73
N ASP A 223 -3.66 2.96 34.26
CA ASP A 223 -4.95 2.81 34.95
C ASP A 223 -5.35 1.33 35.12
N ARG A 224 -5.08 0.47 34.13
CA ARG A 224 -5.28 -0.98 34.25
C ARG A 224 -4.42 -1.64 35.32
N TRP A 225 -3.21 -1.14 35.54
CA TRP A 225 -2.31 -1.68 36.55
C TRP A 225 -2.74 -1.31 37.97
N PHE A 226 -3.37 -0.16 38.16
CA PHE A 226 -3.90 0.27 39.46
C PHE A 226 -5.23 -0.42 39.80
N ASP A 227 -6.07 -0.73 38.83
CA ASP A 227 -7.33 -1.47 39.06
C ASP A 227 -7.09 -2.93 39.50
N GLU A 228 -6.00 -3.58 39.07
CA GLU A 228 -5.66 -4.95 39.49
C GLU A 228 -5.08 -5.06 40.91
N GLU A 229 -4.51 -3.98 41.47
CA GLU A 229 -3.97 -3.97 42.85
C GLU A 229 -5.05 -3.76 43.93
N GLU A 230 -6.19 -3.13 43.62
CA GLU A 230 -7.29 -2.91 44.59
C GLU A 230 -8.17 -4.14 44.84
N GLU A 231 -8.03 -5.22 44.04
CA GLU A 231 -8.82 -6.45 44.14
C GLU A 231 -8.11 -7.64 44.82
N SER A 232 -6.93 -7.44 45.45
CA SER A 232 -6.15 -8.51 46.09
C SER A 232 -5.92 -8.38 47.61
#